data_AF-A0A816VR77-F1
#
_entry.id   AF-A0A816VR77-F1
#
_cell.length_a   1.000
_cell.length_b   1.000
_cell.length_c   1.000
_cell.angle_alpha   90.00
_cell.angle_beta   90.00
_cell.angle_gamma   90.00
#
_symmetry.space_group_name_H-M   'P 1'
#
loop_
_entity.id
_entity.type
_entity.pdbx_description
1 polymer ?
#
loop_
_entity_poly.entity_id
_entity_poly.type
_entity_poly.pdbx_seq_one_letter_code
_entity_poly.pdbx_strand_id
1 'polypeptide(L)'
;MIVIILFLYFACIEASHFYGGTVTWKPMNNTDNGSSIAVMFTQSYQWSRSHSSSTYCNQSTIVNQSPLLCAGSGTLVCTTAASTCGNYTALDIGEYCTDFSVVADSSSGQIFHVENITAGAEFYVAYTGSSWIGLQSSTCGSSGKKKRHSSGGGSGTTTKRTTVLTTTGATCYSTSAAWSIGTCVNLTVRPDGFINTPPVATVISPIDVSVDTLTAITIPVIDADGDYTSCRWAQKTATLDECGDVCQSAPGGVIDGDNCTLTFNSTGTVVGQHYAVALMVEDFYDQSTYTPFSRVPIQFLIHIVGAAVCPLQPQIS
;
A
#
# COMPACT_ATOMS: atom_id res chain seq x y z
N MET A 1 41.57 -33.73 3.47
CA MET A 1 40.94 -32.43 3.79
C MET A 1 39.60 -32.39 3.09
N ILE A 2 38.50 -32.53 3.84
CA ILE A 2 37.15 -32.35 3.30
C ILE A 2 36.86 -30.86 3.38
N VAL A 3 36.74 -30.20 2.23
CA VAL A 3 36.33 -28.80 2.14
C VAL A 3 34.82 -28.78 2.31
N ILE A 4 34.36 -28.39 3.49
CA ILE A 4 32.94 -28.10 3.74
C ILE A 4 32.66 -26.75 3.08
N ILE A 5 32.04 -26.78 1.89
CA ILE A 5 31.48 -25.57 1.27
C ILE A 5 30.23 -25.22 2.08
N LEU A 6 30.38 -24.27 2.99
CA LEU A 6 29.26 -23.65 3.69
C LEU A 6 28.51 -22.81 2.65
N PHE A 7 27.46 -23.37 2.04
CA PHE A 7 26.46 -22.57 1.33
C PHE A 7 25.77 -21.68 2.38
N LEU A 8 26.32 -20.48 2.56
CA LEU A 8 25.64 -19.37 3.22
C LEU A 8 24.41 -19.05 2.37
N TYR A 9 23.31 -19.75 2.64
CA TYR A 9 21.98 -19.33 2.25
C TYR A 9 21.73 -18.03 3.00
N PHE A 10 22.11 -16.89 2.40
CA PHE A 10 21.68 -15.58 2.83
C PHE A 10 20.18 -15.50 2.55
N ALA A 11 19.37 -16.05 3.46
CA ALA A 11 17.96 -15.75 3.50
C ALA A 11 17.84 -14.25 3.75
N CYS A 12 17.21 -13.54 2.82
CA CYS A 12 16.90 -12.14 2.97
C CYS A 12 15.87 -12.01 4.09
N ILE A 13 16.32 -11.73 5.31
CA ILE A 13 15.42 -11.33 6.39
C ILE A 13 15.23 -9.84 6.21
N GLU A 14 14.24 -9.44 5.41
CA GLU A 14 13.98 -8.02 5.20
C GLU A 14 12.71 -7.58 5.94
N ALA A 15 12.88 -6.61 6.84
CA ALA A 15 11.80 -5.77 7.35
C ALA A 15 11.79 -4.50 6.51
N SER A 16 11.53 -4.64 5.21
CA SER A 16 11.56 -3.56 4.24
C SER A 16 10.59 -2.46 4.68
N HIS A 17 11.09 -1.25 4.90
CA HIS A 17 10.29 -0.12 5.37
C HIS A 17 9.46 0.42 4.22
N PHE A 18 8.22 -0.06 4.11
CA PHE A 18 7.31 0.19 3.00
C PHE A 18 6.93 1.66 2.87
N TYR A 19 6.89 2.17 1.63
CA TYR A 19 6.45 3.52 1.26
C TYR A 19 5.09 3.52 0.57
N GLY A 20 4.59 2.36 0.17
CA GLY A 20 3.35 2.25 -0.58
C GLY A 20 3.53 1.52 -1.91
N GLY A 21 2.47 1.52 -2.70
CA GLY A 21 2.43 0.83 -3.97
C GLY A 21 1.03 0.70 -4.54
N THR A 22 0.95 -0.09 -5.61
CA THR A 22 -0.28 -0.47 -6.30
C THR A 22 -0.18 -1.90 -6.84
N VAL A 23 -1.32 -2.58 -6.94
CA VAL A 23 -1.45 -3.88 -7.60
C VAL A 23 -2.66 -3.81 -8.52
N THR A 24 -2.46 -3.98 -9.82
CA THR A 24 -3.55 -4.02 -10.80
C THR A 24 -3.48 -5.31 -11.60
N TRP A 25 -4.56 -5.65 -12.29
CA TRP A 25 -4.64 -6.78 -13.20
C TRP A 25 -5.40 -6.36 -14.45
N LYS A 26 -5.21 -7.07 -15.56
CA LYS A 26 -6.07 -6.94 -16.75
C LYS A 26 -6.08 -8.21 -17.59
N PRO A 27 -7.20 -8.56 -18.24
CA PRO A 27 -7.18 -9.59 -19.25
C PRO A 27 -6.29 -9.14 -20.41
N MET A 28 -5.46 -10.04 -20.93
CA MET A 28 -4.64 -9.76 -22.13
C MET A 28 -5.51 -9.62 -23.39
N ASN A 29 -6.69 -10.22 -23.37
CA ASN A 29 -7.74 -10.07 -24.36
C ASN A 29 -9.11 -10.05 -23.66
N ASN A 30 -9.78 -8.90 -23.66
CA ASN A 30 -11.08 -8.74 -22.99
C ASN A 30 -12.26 -9.38 -23.75
N THR A 31 -12.04 -9.89 -24.96
CA THR A 31 -13.04 -10.66 -25.73
C THR A 31 -12.85 -12.17 -25.64
N ASP A 32 -11.91 -12.64 -24.81
CA ASP A 32 -11.59 -14.06 -24.73
C ASP A 32 -12.77 -14.85 -24.13
N ASN A 33 -13.13 -15.94 -24.80
CA ASN A 33 -14.24 -16.83 -24.44
C ASN A 33 -13.76 -18.27 -24.14
N GLY A 34 -12.44 -18.45 -24.00
CA GLY A 34 -11.84 -19.70 -23.59
C GLY A 34 -12.21 -20.09 -22.16
N SER A 35 -11.92 -21.34 -21.78
CA SER A 35 -12.09 -21.81 -20.40
C SER A 35 -11.04 -21.25 -19.43
N SER A 36 -9.97 -20.65 -19.97
CA SER A 36 -8.95 -19.94 -19.22
C SER A 36 -8.57 -18.66 -19.95
N ILE A 37 -8.39 -17.60 -19.18
CA ILE A 37 -8.09 -16.24 -19.64
C ILE A 37 -6.67 -15.89 -19.18
N ALA A 38 -5.84 -15.44 -20.10
CA ALA A 38 -4.53 -14.90 -19.76
C ALA A 38 -4.70 -13.52 -19.10
N VAL A 39 -4.26 -13.38 -17.85
CA VAL A 39 -4.38 -12.16 -17.05
C VAL A 39 -2.99 -11.65 -16.68
N MET A 40 -2.73 -10.38 -16.97
CA MET A 40 -1.50 -9.71 -16.58
C MET A 40 -1.70 -9.00 -15.25
N PHE A 41 -0.97 -9.42 -14.22
CA PHE A 41 -0.86 -8.73 -12.94
C PHE A 41 0.31 -7.77 -13.00
N THR A 42 0.11 -6.51 -12.61
CA THR A 42 1.18 -5.51 -12.49
C THR A 42 1.28 -5.07 -11.04
N GLN A 43 2.49 -5.17 -10.50
CA GLN A 43 2.82 -4.81 -9.13
C GLN A 43 3.84 -3.67 -9.16
N SER A 44 3.62 -2.64 -8.37
CA SER A 44 4.59 -1.55 -8.17
C SER A 44 4.64 -1.21 -6.69
N TYR A 45 5.82 -1.33 -6.10
CA TYR A 45 6.05 -0.99 -4.71
C TYR A 45 7.17 0.03 -4.56
N GLN A 46 7.14 0.71 -3.42
CA GLN A 46 8.16 1.66 -3.02
C GLN A 46 8.64 1.35 -1.61
N TRP A 47 9.93 1.55 -1.39
CA TRP A 47 10.62 1.20 -0.15
C TRP A 47 11.60 2.29 0.27
N SER A 48 11.94 2.33 1.56
CA SER A 48 13.06 3.16 2.05
C SER A 48 14.34 2.71 1.35
N ARG A 49 14.96 3.64 0.64
CA ARG A 49 16.18 3.39 -0.11
C ARG A 49 17.37 3.11 0.78
N SER A 50 17.49 3.84 1.89
CA SER A 50 18.62 3.73 2.82
C SER A 50 18.46 2.60 3.83
N HIS A 51 17.30 1.94 3.89
CA HIS A 51 17.01 0.96 4.93
C HIS A 51 17.89 -0.29 4.83
N SER A 52 18.05 -0.84 3.63
CA SER A 52 18.86 -2.02 3.39
C SER A 52 19.45 -2.01 1.98
N SER A 53 20.52 -2.78 1.78
CA SER A 53 21.08 -3.04 0.46
C SER A 53 20.09 -3.71 -0.50
N SER A 54 19.11 -4.44 0.04
CA SER A 54 18.04 -5.14 -0.68
C SER A 54 16.82 -4.26 -0.97
N THR A 55 16.89 -2.96 -0.68
CA THR A 55 15.87 -1.96 -1.05
C THR A 55 16.52 -0.77 -1.75
N TYR A 56 17.77 -0.92 -2.21
CA TYR A 56 18.58 0.16 -2.73
C TYR A 56 18.54 0.22 -4.26
N CYS A 57 17.92 1.26 -4.82
CA CYS A 57 18.03 1.60 -6.23
C CYS A 57 19.05 2.74 -6.47
N ASN A 58 19.76 2.65 -7.58
CA ASN A 58 20.57 3.72 -8.16
C ASN A 58 20.53 3.66 -9.70
N GLN A 59 21.25 4.56 -10.37
CA GLN A 59 21.27 4.57 -11.83
C GLN A 59 21.76 3.24 -12.46
N SER A 60 22.70 2.55 -11.80
CA SER A 60 23.22 1.28 -12.30
C SER A 60 22.21 0.15 -12.13
N THR A 61 21.47 0.08 -11.01
CA THR A 61 20.47 -0.96 -10.80
C THR A 61 19.31 -0.82 -11.79
N ILE A 62 18.91 0.41 -12.14
CA ILE A 62 17.88 0.68 -13.15
C ILE A 62 18.34 0.21 -14.53
N VAL A 63 19.52 0.65 -14.99
CA VAL A 63 20.03 0.32 -16.33
C VAL A 63 20.26 -1.18 -16.51
N ASN A 64 20.72 -1.85 -15.44
CA ASN A 64 20.96 -3.29 -15.46
C ASN A 64 19.71 -4.13 -15.20
N GLN A 65 18.53 -3.51 -15.02
CA GLN A 65 17.30 -4.19 -14.60
C GLN A 65 17.57 -5.13 -13.41
N SER A 66 18.25 -4.60 -12.40
CA SER A 66 18.56 -5.36 -11.19
C SER A 66 17.30 -5.50 -10.34
N PRO A 67 17.08 -6.68 -9.73
CA PRO A 67 16.02 -6.85 -8.75
C PRO A 67 16.19 -5.81 -7.63
N LEU A 68 15.13 -5.06 -7.35
CA LEU A 68 15.04 -4.18 -6.20
C LEU A 68 15.06 -5.05 -4.95
N LEU A 69 14.21 -6.06 -4.91
CA LEU A 69 14.12 -7.02 -3.81
C LEU A 69 14.82 -8.34 -4.15
N CYS A 70 15.33 -8.98 -3.12
CA CYS A 70 15.92 -10.30 -3.17
C CYS A 70 14.87 -11.38 -3.53
N ALA A 71 15.30 -12.47 -4.18
CA ALA A 71 14.39 -13.56 -4.53
C ALA A 71 13.77 -14.18 -3.27
N GLY A 72 12.44 -14.36 -3.27
CA GLY A 72 11.71 -14.89 -2.13
C GLY A 72 11.40 -13.88 -1.02
N SER A 73 11.52 -12.57 -1.27
CA SER A 73 11.14 -11.50 -0.32
C SER A 73 9.64 -11.50 0.04
N GLY A 74 8.79 -12.12 -0.78
CA GLY A 74 7.37 -12.24 -0.52
C GLY A 74 6.61 -12.71 -1.74
N THR A 75 5.30 -12.90 -1.57
CA THR A 75 4.41 -13.25 -2.69
C THR A 75 3.07 -12.53 -2.57
N LEU A 76 2.48 -12.20 -3.71
CA LEU A 76 1.08 -11.80 -3.84
C LEU A 76 0.24 -13.08 -3.81
N VAL A 77 -0.42 -13.33 -2.68
CA VAL A 77 -1.13 -14.58 -2.41
C VAL A 77 -2.62 -14.43 -2.61
N CYS A 78 -3.30 -15.49 -3.00
CA CYS A 78 -4.75 -15.51 -2.93
C CYS A 78 -5.21 -15.53 -1.45
N THR A 79 -6.08 -14.60 -1.10
CA THR A 79 -6.66 -14.49 0.26
C THR A 79 -8.05 -15.08 0.35
N THR A 80 -8.68 -15.36 -0.79
CA THR A 80 -9.89 -16.20 -0.86
C THR A 80 -9.51 -17.66 -0.63
N ALA A 81 -10.45 -18.52 -0.25
CA ALA A 81 -10.17 -19.94 -0.08
C ALA A 81 -9.48 -20.52 -1.33
N ALA A 82 -8.28 -21.10 -1.17
CA ALA A 82 -7.36 -21.41 -2.28
C ALA A 82 -7.97 -22.23 -3.43
N SER A 83 -8.95 -23.10 -3.16
CA SER A 83 -9.66 -23.88 -4.19
C SER A 83 -10.55 -23.05 -5.13
N THR A 84 -10.72 -21.76 -4.87
CA THR A 84 -11.62 -20.87 -5.62
C THR A 84 -10.90 -19.79 -6.43
N CYS A 85 -9.58 -19.70 -6.34
CA CYS A 85 -8.80 -18.62 -6.98
C CYS A 85 -8.54 -18.86 -8.48
N GLY A 86 -9.40 -19.62 -9.16
CA GLY A 86 -9.31 -19.83 -10.60
C GLY A 86 -7.93 -20.26 -11.13
N ASN A 87 -7.27 -21.22 -10.46
CA ASN A 87 -5.90 -21.67 -10.76
C ASN A 87 -4.78 -20.64 -10.54
N TYR A 88 -5.07 -19.49 -9.91
CA TYR A 88 -4.05 -18.50 -9.53
C TYR A 88 -2.95 -19.14 -8.67
N THR A 89 -1.71 -18.90 -9.07
CA THR A 89 -0.52 -19.26 -8.29
C THR A 89 0.09 -18.01 -7.66
N ALA A 90 0.67 -18.16 -6.46
CA ALA A 90 1.25 -17.02 -5.76
C ALA A 90 2.39 -16.39 -6.58
N LEU A 91 2.30 -15.08 -6.79
CA LEU A 91 3.25 -14.35 -7.64
C LEU A 91 4.36 -13.74 -6.81
N ASP A 92 5.59 -13.82 -7.30
CA ASP A 92 6.75 -13.20 -6.65
C ASP A 92 6.68 -11.66 -6.73
N ILE A 93 7.05 -11.00 -5.64
CA ILE A 93 7.05 -9.53 -5.50
C ILE A 93 8.42 -8.90 -5.81
N GLY A 94 9.40 -9.69 -6.27
CA GLY A 94 10.77 -9.32 -6.62
C GLY A 94 10.85 -8.38 -7.81
N GLU A 95 10.38 -7.16 -7.60
CA GLU A 95 10.31 -6.10 -8.59
C GLU A 95 11.68 -5.63 -9.05
N TYR A 96 11.74 -5.03 -10.23
CA TYR A 96 12.97 -4.46 -10.79
C TYR A 96 13.02 -2.96 -10.54
N CYS A 97 14.19 -2.42 -10.22
CA CYS A 97 14.36 -0.98 -10.01
C CYS A 97 13.89 -0.18 -11.23
N THR A 98 12.93 0.72 -11.02
CA THR A 98 12.45 1.65 -12.05
C THR A 98 12.86 3.09 -11.78
N ASP A 99 12.94 3.48 -10.50
CA ASP A 99 13.30 4.83 -10.10
C ASP A 99 13.87 4.90 -8.66
N PHE A 100 14.50 6.01 -8.29
CA PHE A 100 14.91 6.31 -6.92
C PHE A 100 14.98 7.82 -6.64
N SER A 101 14.75 8.18 -5.37
CA SER A 101 14.99 9.54 -4.85
C SER A 101 15.95 9.49 -3.68
N VAL A 102 17.07 10.22 -3.79
CA VAL A 102 17.99 10.41 -2.67
C VAL A 102 17.41 11.35 -1.62
N VAL A 103 16.65 12.37 -2.06
CA VAL A 103 16.08 13.40 -1.17
C VAL A 103 14.92 12.83 -0.37
N ALA A 104 14.07 12.03 -1.01
CA ALA A 104 12.90 11.42 -0.37
C ALA A 104 13.19 10.04 0.23
N ASP A 105 14.46 9.59 0.19
CA ASP A 105 14.91 8.26 0.62
C ASP A 105 14.04 7.11 0.08
N SER A 106 13.67 7.15 -1.20
CA SER A 106 12.78 6.18 -1.81
C SER A 106 13.42 5.42 -2.98
N SER A 107 13.13 4.13 -3.05
CA SER A 107 13.39 3.26 -4.21
C SER A 107 12.04 2.79 -4.73
N SER A 108 11.88 2.76 -6.05
CA SER A 108 10.66 2.30 -6.71
C SER A 108 10.96 1.13 -7.61
N GLY A 109 10.05 0.16 -7.65
CA GLY A 109 10.11 -0.94 -8.59
C GLY A 109 8.80 -1.24 -9.28
N GLN A 110 8.89 -2.10 -10.28
CA GLN A 110 7.73 -2.69 -10.94
C GLN A 110 8.05 -4.10 -11.44
N ILE A 111 7.02 -4.95 -11.47
CA ILE A 111 7.04 -6.25 -12.13
C ILE A 111 5.65 -6.57 -12.68
N PHE A 112 5.61 -7.37 -13.74
CA PHE A 112 4.37 -7.96 -14.23
C PHE A 112 4.52 -9.46 -14.38
N HIS A 113 3.42 -10.17 -14.15
CA HIS A 113 3.31 -11.61 -14.38
C HIS A 113 2.05 -11.89 -15.20
N VAL A 114 2.11 -12.90 -16.06
CA VAL A 114 0.94 -13.36 -16.82
C VAL A 114 0.56 -14.74 -16.33
N GLU A 115 -0.64 -14.87 -15.78
CA GLU A 115 -1.20 -16.14 -15.30
C GLU A 115 -2.42 -16.52 -16.13
N ASN A 116 -2.64 -17.82 -16.29
CA ASN A 116 -3.82 -18.36 -16.93
C ASN A 116 -4.88 -18.67 -15.87
N ILE A 117 -5.88 -17.81 -15.78
CA ILE A 117 -6.92 -17.87 -14.76
C ILE A 117 -8.17 -18.52 -15.33
N THR A 118 -8.91 -19.31 -14.54
CA THR A 118 -10.19 -19.89 -14.95
C THR A 118 -11.19 -18.80 -15.32
N ALA A 119 -11.86 -18.94 -16.48
CA ALA A 119 -12.88 -17.99 -16.91
C ALA A 119 -14.03 -17.87 -15.90
N GLY A 120 -14.54 -16.65 -15.69
CA GLY A 120 -15.60 -16.39 -14.71
C GLY A 120 -15.16 -16.45 -13.24
N ALA A 121 -13.88 -16.65 -12.95
CA ALA A 121 -13.38 -16.65 -11.56
C ALA A 121 -13.50 -15.25 -10.92
N GLU A 122 -13.85 -15.25 -9.63
CA GLU A 122 -13.83 -14.06 -8.78
C GLU A 122 -13.09 -14.39 -7.48
N PHE A 123 -12.02 -13.66 -7.19
CA PHE A 123 -11.19 -13.91 -6.00
C PHE A 123 -10.34 -12.69 -5.63
N TYR A 124 -9.84 -12.67 -4.40
CA TYR A 124 -8.98 -11.63 -3.87
C TYR A 124 -7.55 -12.12 -3.78
N VAL A 125 -6.61 -11.24 -4.16
CA VAL A 125 -5.17 -11.43 -3.94
C VAL A 125 -4.64 -10.28 -3.12
N ALA A 126 -3.69 -10.54 -2.23
CA ALA A 126 -3.04 -9.50 -1.44
C ALA A 126 -1.59 -9.86 -1.13
N TYR A 127 -0.77 -8.82 -1.07
CA TYR A 127 0.56 -8.86 -0.49
C TYR A 127 0.47 -8.17 0.86
N THR A 128 1.05 -8.76 1.90
CA THR A 128 0.99 -8.22 3.26
C THR A 128 2.36 -8.19 3.89
N GLY A 129 2.56 -7.25 4.81
CA GLY A 129 3.79 -7.11 5.56
C GLY A 129 3.57 -6.32 6.84
N SER A 130 4.64 -6.13 7.60
CA SER A 130 4.55 -5.71 9.01
C SER A 130 5.25 -4.39 9.32
N SER A 131 5.88 -3.75 8.35
CA SER A 131 6.72 -2.57 8.60
C SER A 131 6.55 -1.53 7.49
N TRP A 132 5.70 -0.53 7.74
CA TRP A 132 5.88 0.80 7.15
C TRP A 132 7.15 1.47 7.70
N ILE A 133 7.58 2.58 7.09
CA ILE A 133 8.45 3.54 7.80
C ILE A 133 7.83 4.03 9.12
N GLY A 134 8.57 4.82 9.90
CA GLY A 134 8.02 5.47 11.09
C GLY A 134 6.83 6.39 10.75
N LEU A 135 5.62 5.91 11.03
CA LEU A 135 4.37 6.66 10.82
C LEU A 135 3.94 7.38 12.08
N GLN A 136 3.41 8.59 11.93
CA GLN A 136 2.70 9.28 13.00
C GLN A 136 1.38 8.55 13.29
N SER A 137 1.21 8.08 14.53
CA SER A 137 0.00 7.37 14.96
C SER A 137 -0.83 8.21 15.94
N SER A 138 -2.14 8.26 15.70
CA SER A 138 -3.13 8.89 16.59
C SER A 138 -3.58 7.99 17.74
N THR A 139 -3.23 6.70 17.75
CA THR A 139 -3.79 5.69 18.69
C THR A 139 -2.87 5.30 19.84
N CYS A 140 -1.71 5.93 19.99
CA CYS A 140 -0.77 5.58 21.04
C CYS A 140 -1.21 6.16 22.40
N GLY A 141 -2.11 5.43 23.03
CA GLY A 141 -2.67 5.76 24.33
C GLY A 141 -3.59 4.67 24.86
N SER A 142 -3.24 3.38 24.67
CA SER A 142 -3.74 2.23 25.47
C SER A 142 -3.21 0.91 24.89
N SER A 143 -1.89 0.68 24.94
CA SER A 143 -1.41 -0.70 24.96
C SER A 143 -1.77 -1.27 26.34
N GLY A 144 -2.97 -1.85 26.42
CA GLY A 144 -3.30 -2.82 27.44
C GLY A 144 -2.23 -3.89 27.37
N LYS A 145 -1.24 -3.83 28.28
CA LYS A 145 -0.33 -4.92 28.55
C LYS A 145 -1.21 -6.15 28.80
N LYS A 146 -1.34 -7.04 27.81
CA LYS A 146 -1.77 -8.43 28.08
C LYS A 146 -0.67 -9.03 28.96
N LYS A 147 -0.77 -8.78 30.26
CA LYS A 147 -0.03 -9.54 31.26
C LYS A 147 -0.47 -10.98 31.05
N ARG A 148 0.45 -11.83 30.61
CA ARG A 148 0.28 -13.27 30.73
C ARG A 148 -0.04 -13.55 32.19
N HIS A 149 -1.25 -14.01 32.48
CA HIS A 149 -1.63 -14.47 33.80
C HIS A 149 -0.77 -15.71 34.10
N SER A 150 0.27 -15.52 34.92
CA SER A 150 0.80 -16.58 35.76
C SER A 150 0.10 -16.44 37.10
N SER A 151 -0.64 -17.47 37.48
CA SER A 151 -1.37 -17.58 38.73
C SER A 151 -0.40 -17.59 39.91
N GLY A 152 -0.45 -16.52 40.71
CA GLY A 152 0.21 -16.43 42.01
C GLY A 152 -0.53 -15.40 42.86
N GLY A 153 -1.20 -15.86 43.92
CA GLY A 153 -2.02 -15.05 44.81
C GLY A 153 -1.22 -14.11 45.70
N GLY A 154 -1.84 -12.97 46.05
CA GLY A 154 -1.28 -12.01 47.00
C GLY A 154 -2.17 -10.77 47.14
N SER A 155 -2.88 -10.71 48.27
CA SER A 155 -3.75 -9.62 48.71
C SER A 155 -2.96 -8.32 48.98
N GLY A 156 -3.47 -7.17 48.53
CA GLY A 156 -2.89 -5.86 48.81
C GLY A 156 -3.75 -4.71 48.27
N THR A 157 -4.50 -4.07 49.17
CA THR A 157 -5.28 -2.85 48.94
C THR A 157 -4.35 -1.65 48.70
N THR A 158 -4.51 -0.92 47.59
CA THR A 158 -3.88 0.40 47.43
C THR A 158 -4.78 1.33 46.63
N THR A 159 -5.35 2.30 47.33
CA THR A 159 -6.06 3.47 46.79
C THR A 159 -5.10 4.24 45.87
N LYS A 160 -5.31 4.20 44.54
CA LYS A 160 -4.58 5.07 43.60
C LYS A 160 -5.41 6.31 43.30
N ARG A 161 -4.92 7.42 43.86
CA ARG A 161 -5.31 8.81 43.60
C ARG A 161 -5.23 9.07 42.09
N THR A 162 -6.36 9.42 41.47
CA THR A 162 -6.44 9.88 40.08
C THR A 162 -5.88 11.29 40.00
N THR A 163 -4.61 11.42 39.66
CA THR A 163 -4.06 12.68 39.13
C THR A 163 -4.32 12.68 37.62
N VAL A 164 -5.35 13.44 37.20
CA VAL A 164 -5.53 13.80 35.80
C VAL A 164 -4.40 14.76 35.44
N LEU A 165 -3.34 14.24 34.81
CA LEU A 165 -2.36 15.08 34.14
C LEU A 165 -2.90 15.37 32.75
N THR A 166 -3.41 16.58 32.57
CA THR A 166 -3.62 17.20 31.26
C THR A 166 -2.24 17.50 30.68
N THR A 167 -1.71 16.56 29.88
CA THR A 167 -0.55 16.81 29.02
C THR A 167 -1.04 16.80 27.58
N THR A 168 -0.84 17.93 26.89
CA THR A 168 -0.89 18.05 25.43
C THR A 168 -0.17 16.88 24.75
N GLY A 169 -0.79 16.36 23.69
CA GLY A 169 -0.62 15.02 23.15
C GLY A 169 0.82 14.54 22.92
N ALA A 170 1.13 13.37 23.46
CA ALA A 170 2.32 12.63 23.07
C ALA A 170 2.14 12.11 21.64
N THR A 171 2.91 12.66 20.70
CA THR A 171 3.10 12.10 19.36
C THR A 171 3.83 10.76 19.48
N CYS A 172 3.34 9.73 18.80
CA CYS A 172 3.96 8.41 18.83
C CYS A 172 4.10 7.85 17.43
N TYR A 173 5.17 7.08 17.23
CA TYR A 173 5.54 6.51 15.94
C TYR A 173 5.26 5.01 15.93
N SER A 174 4.76 4.49 14.81
CA SER A 174 4.70 3.06 14.54
C SER A 174 5.58 2.72 13.34
N THR A 175 6.72 2.08 13.58
CA THR A 175 7.58 1.48 12.53
C THR A 175 7.21 0.02 12.26
N SER A 176 6.21 -0.50 12.97
CA SER A 176 5.73 -1.88 12.86
C SER A 176 4.27 -1.93 12.44
N ALA A 177 3.76 -0.86 11.82
CA ALA A 177 2.42 -0.86 11.27
C ALA A 177 2.40 -1.87 10.12
N ALA A 178 1.45 -2.80 10.17
CA ALA A 178 1.22 -3.71 9.08
C ALA A 178 0.56 -3.00 7.88
N TRP A 179 0.78 -3.54 6.69
CA TRP A 179 0.05 -3.18 5.48
C TRP A 179 -0.52 -4.44 4.83
N SER A 180 -1.59 -4.22 4.09
CA SER A 180 -2.17 -5.19 3.17
C SER A 180 -2.48 -4.45 1.89
N ILE A 181 -1.88 -4.85 0.77
CA ILE A 181 -2.16 -4.28 -0.54
C ILE A 181 -2.73 -5.37 -1.42
N GLY A 182 -4.01 -5.25 -1.76
CA GLY A 182 -4.74 -6.30 -2.45
C GLY A 182 -5.83 -5.78 -3.38
N THR A 183 -6.14 -6.59 -4.38
CA THR A 183 -7.13 -6.31 -5.43
C THR A 183 -8.11 -7.49 -5.52
N CYS A 184 -9.34 -7.19 -5.97
CA CYS A 184 -10.29 -8.21 -6.40
C CYS A 184 -10.10 -8.46 -7.90
N VAL A 185 -9.92 -9.71 -8.28
CA VAL A 185 -9.93 -10.19 -9.67
C VAL A 185 -11.33 -10.70 -9.97
N ASN A 186 -11.97 -10.18 -11.02
CA ASN A 186 -13.29 -10.60 -11.44
C ASN A 186 -13.32 -10.78 -12.96
N LEU A 187 -13.33 -12.04 -13.41
CA LEU A 187 -13.37 -12.40 -14.82
C LEU A 187 -14.77 -12.77 -15.30
N THR A 188 -15.80 -12.39 -14.57
CA THR A 188 -17.17 -12.52 -15.06
C THR A 188 -17.39 -11.59 -16.26
N VAL A 189 -18.10 -12.09 -17.26
CA VAL A 189 -18.40 -11.32 -18.47
C VAL A 189 -19.46 -10.28 -18.14
N ARG A 190 -19.20 -9.03 -18.51
CA ARG A 190 -20.08 -7.88 -18.35
C ARG A 190 -21.32 -8.00 -19.25
N PRO A 191 -22.37 -7.19 -19.01
CA PRO A 191 -23.57 -7.17 -19.86
C PRO A 191 -23.34 -6.85 -21.34
N ASP A 192 -22.27 -6.11 -21.65
CA ASP A 192 -21.86 -5.78 -23.02
C ASP A 192 -21.07 -6.90 -23.73
N GLY A 193 -20.77 -8.00 -23.02
CA GLY A 193 -20.10 -9.17 -23.57
C GLY A 193 -18.58 -9.17 -23.43
N PHE A 194 -17.99 -8.18 -22.76
CA PHE A 194 -16.54 -8.09 -22.53
C PHE A 194 -16.17 -8.45 -21.09
N ILE A 195 -14.92 -8.86 -20.89
CA ILE A 195 -14.32 -8.97 -19.55
C ILE A 195 -13.84 -7.57 -19.13
N ASN A 196 -14.04 -7.21 -17.87
CA ASN A 196 -13.62 -5.92 -17.36
C ASN A 196 -12.08 -5.73 -17.40
N THR A 197 -11.64 -4.54 -17.77
CA THR A 197 -10.27 -4.05 -17.72
C THR A 197 -10.19 -3.00 -16.60
N PRO A 198 -9.69 -3.37 -15.41
CA PRO A 198 -9.59 -2.46 -14.28
C PRO A 198 -8.88 -1.14 -14.60
N PRO A 199 -9.23 -0.04 -13.92
CA PRO A 199 -8.57 1.23 -14.12
C PRO A 199 -7.11 1.15 -13.70
N VAL A 200 -6.28 1.97 -14.32
CA VAL A 200 -4.91 2.18 -13.89
C VAL A 200 -4.87 3.43 -13.01
N ALA A 201 -4.39 3.27 -11.80
CA ALA A 201 -4.11 4.36 -10.89
C ALA A 201 -2.66 4.26 -10.39
N THR A 202 -1.97 5.39 -10.38
CA THR A 202 -0.57 5.47 -9.99
C THR A 202 -0.33 6.68 -9.10
N VAL A 203 0.54 6.54 -8.11
CA VAL A 203 0.94 7.64 -7.24
C VAL A 203 2.42 7.49 -6.91
N ILE A 204 3.08 8.62 -6.64
CA ILE A 204 4.44 8.63 -6.11
C ILE A 204 4.39 8.70 -4.59
N SER A 205 5.34 8.06 -3.92
CA SER A 205 5.52 8.14 -2.48
C SER A 205 6.98 8.47 -2.13
N PRO A 206 7.23 9.35 -1.14
CA PRO A 206 6.25 10.15 -0.42
C PRO A 206 5.81 11.40 -1.22
N ILE A 207 4.67 11.98 -0.85
CA ILE A 207 4.21 13.30 -1.31
C ILE A 207 4.50 14.33 -0.21
N ASP A 208 5.29 15.35 -0.53
CA ASP A 208 5.59 16.43 0.40
C ASP A 208 4.40 17.40 0.53
N VAL A 209 3.99 17.67 1.77
CA VAL A 209 2.94 18.63 2.12
C VAL A 209 3.49 19.61 3.15
N SER A 210 3.39 20.91 2.88
CA SER A 210 3.77 21.93 3.87
C SER A 210 2.93 21.81 5.14
N VAL A 211 3.54 22.06 6.29
CA VAL A 211 2.84 22.17 7.57
C VAL A 211 1.84 23.34 7.55
N ASP A 212 0.72 23.19 8.24
CA ASP A 212 -0.34 24.21 8.38
C ASP A 212 -0.99 24.67 7.06
N THR A 213 -1.12 23.76 6.10
CA THR A 213 -1.78 24.00 4.81
C THR A 213 -2.90 23.01 4.53
N LEU A 214 -3.86 23.44 3.72
CA LEU A 214 -4.84 22.56 3.10
C LEU A 214 -4.36 22.21 1.69
N THR A 215 -4.05 20.94 1.46
CA THR A 215 -3.49 20.46 0.18
C THR A 215 -4.45 19.48 -0.49
N ALA A 216 -4.68 19.66 -1.79
CA ALA A 216 -5.41 18.69 -2.61
C ALA A 216 -4.41 17.79 -3.35
N ILE A 217 -4.55 16.48 -3.18
CA ILE A 217 -3.76 15.45 -3.82
C ILE A 217 -4.70 14.68 -4.75
N THR A 218 -4.61 14.93 -6.05
CA THR A 218 -5.41 14.22 -7.06
C THR A 218 -4.70 12.94 -7.47
N ILE A 219 -5.40 11.81 -7.35
CA ILE A 219 -4.91 10.53 -7.83
C ILE A 219 -5.30 10.42 -9.31
N PRO A 220 -4.32 10.30 -10.24
CA PRO A 220 -4.63 10.09 -11.64
C PRO A 220 -5.21 8.70 -11.82
N VAL A 221 -6.41 8.64 -12.37
CA VAL A 221 -7.14 7.40 -12.69
C VAL A 221 -7.45 7.41 -14.18
N ILE A 222 -7.13 6.31 -14.86
CA ILE A 222 -7.46 6.10 -16.26
C ILE A 222 -8.19 4.77 -16.35
N ASP A 223 -9.42 4.81 -16.87
CA ASP A 223 -10.18 3.61 -17.18
C ASP A 223 -10.14 3.30 -18.69
N ALA A 224 -10.01 2.02 -19.03
CA ALA A 224 -9.86 1.59 -20.42
C ALA A 224 -11.20 1.30 -21.12
N ASP A 225 -12.22 0.92 -20.34
CA ASP A 225 -13.53 0.50 -20.86
C ASP A 225 -14.55 1.65 -20.88
N GLY A 226 -14.20 2.81 -20.32
CA GLY A 226 -15.04 4.00 -20.23
C GLY A 226 -16.01 3.98 -19.04
N ASP A 227 -15.70 3.16 -18.04
CA ASP A 227 -16.52 2.92 -16.87
C ASP A 227 -16.48 4.10 -15.88
N TYR A 228 -17.42 4.10 -14.94
CA TYR A 228 -17.44 5.06 -13.86
C TYR A 228 -16.46 4.65 -12.76
N THR A 229 -15.44 5.47 -12.50
CA THR A 229 -14.48 5.23 -11.42
C THR A 229 -14.80 6.08 -10.19
N SER A 230 -14.67 5.49 -9.00
CA SER A 230 -14.80 6.20 -7.73
C SER A 230 -13.70 5.81 -6.74
N CYS A 231 -13.22 6.77 -5.96
CA CYS A 231 -12.21 6.54 -4.93
C CYS A 231 -12.80 6.54 -3.52
N ARG A 232 -12.28 5.66 -2.67
CA ARG A 232 -12.61 5.65 -1.24
C ARG A 232 -11.41 5.30 -0.39
N TRP A 233 -11.51 5.57 0.91
CA TRP A 233 -10.59 4.98 1.87
C TRP A 233 -10.64 3.45 1.84
N ALA A 234 -9.47 2.83 1.93
CA ALA A 234 -9.35 1.40 2.15
C ALA A 234 -9.98 1.00 3.49
N GLN A 235 -10.52 -0.21 3.54
CA GLN A 235 -11.28 -0.72 4.67
C GLN A 235 -10.68 -2.01 5.22
N LYS A 236 -10.91 -2.21 6.52
CA LYS A 236 -10.62 -3.47 7.20
C LYS A 236 -11.84 -3.92 7.99
N THR A 237 -12.34 -5.10 7.66
CA THR A 237 -13.47 -5.76 8.31
C THR A 237 -13.04 -7.16 8.76
N ALA A 238 -13.99 -7.99 9.23
CA ALA A 238 -13.69 -9.36 9.61
C ALA A 238 -13.27 -10.26 8.43
N THR A 239 -13.62 -9.88 7.19
CA THR A 239 -13.44 -10.70 5.97
C THR A 239 -12.68 -9.98 4.87
N LEU A 240 -12.25 -8.74 5.10
CA LEU A 240 -11.58 -7.89 4.12
C LEU A 240 -10.46 -7.12 4.83
N ASP A 241 -9.27 -7.12 4.25
CA ASP A 241 -8.15 -6.31 4.74
C ASP A 241 -7.45 -5.61 3.56
N GLU A 242 -7.79 -4.35 3.31
CA GLU A 242 -7.24 -3.53 2.23
C GLU A 242 -6.13 -2.57 2.71
N CYS A 243 -5.81 -2.54 4.01
CA CYS A 243 -4.97 -1.50 4.60
C CYS A 243 -4.11 -1.92 5.79
N GLY A 244 -4.20 -3.16 6.29
CA GLY A 244 -3.43 -3.60 7.45
C GLY A 244 -3.76 -2.76 8.69
N ASP A 245 -2.79 -1.99 9.18
CA ASP A 245 -2.94 -1.10 10.34
C ASP A 245 -3.15 0.37 9.94
N VAL A 246 -3.08 0.70 8.65
CA VAL A 246 -3.08 2.10 8.14
C VAL A 246 -4.42 2.55 7.54
N CYS A 247 -5.50 1.88 7.94
CA CYS A 247 -6.84 2.28 7.53
C CYS A 247 -7.18 3.66 8.11
N GLN A 248 -7.38 4.65 7.23
CA GLN A 248 -7.64 6.05 7.61
C GLN A 248 -6.56 6.65 8.52
N SER A 249 -5.29 6.28 8.34
CA SER A 249 -4.17 6.75 9.18
C SER A 249 -3.63 8.15 8.86
N ALA A 250 -4.34 8.93 8.03
CA ALA A 250 -4.04 10.33 7.75
C ALA A 250 -5.16 11.23 8.33
N PRO A 251 -5.16 11.50 9.66
CA PRO A 251 -6.16 12.35 10.28
C PRO A 251 -6.11 13.77 9.67
N GLY A 252 -7.25 14.26 9.19
CA GLY A 252 -7.34 15.51 8.41
C GLY A 252 -7.51 15.29 6.91
N GLY A 253 -7.43 14.04 6.44
CA GLY A 253 -7.75 13.65 5.06
C GLY A 253 -9.25 13.47 4.82
N VAL A 254 -9.77 14.07 3.75
CA VAL A 254 -11.12 13.89 3.21
C VAL A 254 -11.00 13.54 1.73
N ILE A 255 -11.57 12.40 1.33
CA ILE A 255 -11.56 11.94 -0.06
C ILE A 255 -12.84 12.41 -0.77
N ASP A 256 -12.68 13.11 -1.89
CA ASP A 256 -13.72 13.25 -2.89
C ASP A 256 -13.65 12.03 -3.81
N GLY A 257 -14.67 11.18 -3.73
CA GLY A 257 -14.70 9.92 -4.46
C GLY A 257 -14.91 10.08 -5.95
N ASP A 258 -15.58 11.14 -6.41
CA ASP A 258 -15.92 11.32 -7.82
C ASP A 258 -14.72 11.84 -8.61
N ASN A 259 -13.92 12.72 -7.97
CA ASN A 259 -12.72 13.30 -8.57
C ASN A 259 -11.42 12.63 -8.11
N CYS A 260 -11.50 11.55 -7.33
CA CYS A 260 -10.35 10.86 -6.76
C CYS A 260 -9.31 11.80 -6.12
N THR A 261 -9.81 12.81 -5.39
CA THR A 261 -8.98 13.88 -4.82
C THR A 261 -9.01 13.84 -3.31
N LEU A 262 -7.86 13.55 -2.71
CA LEU A 262 -7.66 13.61 -1.27
C LEU A 262 -7.31 15.04 -0.85
N THR A 263 -8.22 15.69 -0.13
CA THR A 263 -7.91 16.94 0.57
C THR A 263 -7.34 16.62 1.94
N PHE A 264 -6.11 17.04 2.21
CA PHE A 264 -5.43 16.83 3.49
C PHE A 264 -5.14 18.15 4.20
N ASN A 265 -5.65 18.28 5.43
CA ASN A 265 -5.38 19.42 6.29
C ASN A 265 -4.21 19.11 7.23
N SER A 266 -3.05 19.74 7.00
CA SER A 266 -1.83 19.54 7.78
C SER A 266 -1.72 20.49 8.99
N THR A 267 -2.80 21.18 9.37
CA THR A 267 -2.80 22.09 10.54
C THR A 267 -2.45 21.35 11.83
N GLY A 268 -1.43 21.84 12.53
CA GLY A 268 -0.95 21.26 13.79
C GLY A 268 -0.18 19.95 13.64
N THR A 269 0.16 19.55 12.40
CA THR A 269 1.10 18.46 12.15
C THR A 269 2.54 18.90 12.40
N VAL A 270 3.47 17.96 12.48
CA VAL A 270 4.88 18.25 12.80
C VAL A 270 5.74 17.98 11.55
N VAL A 271 6.70 18.87 11.28
CA VAL A 271 7.64 18.70 10.17
C VAL A 271 8.48 17.43 10.36
N GLY A 272 8.74 16.70 9.28
CA GLY A 272 9.43 15.41 9.26
C GLY A 272 8.53 14.20 9.55
N GLN A 273 7.23 14.43 9.78
CA GLN A 273 6.27 13.35 10.01
C GLN A 273 5.76 12.71 8.74
N HIS A 274 5.45 11.43 8.84
CA HIS A 274 4.84 10.67 7.76
C HIS A 274 3.46 10.18 8.16
N TYR A 275 2.52 10.27 7.23
CA TYR A 275 1.17 9.71 7.34
C TYR A 275 0.95 8.75 6.19
N ALA A 276 0.58 7.51 6.50
CA ALA A 276 0.21 6.56 5.46
C ALA A 276 -1.22 6.84 4.99
N VAL A 277 -1.40 6.75 3.68
CA VAL A 277 -2.68 6.84 2.98
C VAL A 277 -2.90 5.52 2.27
N ALA A 278 -4.06 4.91 2.49
CA ALA A 278 -4.51 3.72 1.79
C ALA A 278 -5.90 3.96 1.20
N LEU A 279 -5.98 3.96 -0.12
CA LEU A 279 -7.20 4.19 -0.89
C LEU A 279 -7.47 3.00 -1.81
N MET A 280 -8.73 2.88 -2.23
CA MET A 280 -9.16 1.97 -3.29
C MET A 280 -9.76 2.81 -4.42
N VAL A 281 -9.33 2.55 -5.65
CA VAL A 281 -10.00 3.01 -6.86
C VAL A 281 -10.94 1.90 -7.30
N GLU A 282 -12.22 2.17 -7.25
CA GLU A 282 -13.28 1.26 -7.62
C GLU A 282 -13.84 1.64 -8.99
N ASP A 283 -14.26 0.63 -9.72
CA ASP A 283 -14.67 0.75 -11.10
C ASP A 283 -16.03 0.06 -11.27
N PHE A 284 -16.98 0.82 -11.82
CA PHE A 284 -18.37 0.48 -11.94
C PHE A 284 -18.81 0.66 -13.39
N TYR A 285 -19.48 -0.35 -13.94
CA TYR A 285 -20.01 -0.31 -15.31
C TYR A 285 -20.86 0.94 -15.60
N ASP A 286 -21.62 1.43 -14.60
CA ASP A 286 -22.29 2.71 -14.66
C ASP A 286 -22.49 3.32 -13.26
N GLN A 287 -22.93 4.58 -13.22
CA GLN A 287 -23.21 5.32 -11.97
C GLN A 287 -24.38 4.76 -11.14
N SER A 288 -25.20 3.86 -11.71
CA SER A 288 -26.32 3.23 -11.02
C SER A 288 -25.96 1.89 -10.37
N THR A 289 -24.77 1.37 -10.71
CA THR A 289 -24.26 0.10 -10.21
C THR A 289 -23.56 0.32 -8.87
N TYR A 290 -23.98 -0.42 -7.84
CA TYR A 290 -23.40 -0.32 -6.49
C TYR A 290 -22.29 -1.34 -6.19
N THR A 291 -22.08 -2.29 -7.10
CA THR A 291 -21.05 -3.32 -6.98
C THR A 291 -19.95 -3.03 -8.00
N PRO A 292 -18.72 -2.75 -7.57
CA PRO A 292 -17.64 -2.49 -8.52
C PRO A 292 -17.17 -3.81 -9.16
N PHE A 293 -16.81 -3.74 -10.45
CA PHE A 293 -16.21 -4.84 -11.20
C PHE A 293 -14.76 -5.05 -10.81
N SER A 294 -14.05 -3.98 -10.44
CA SER A 294 -12.67 -4.06 -10.03
C SER A 294 -12.33 -3.06 -8.92
N ARG A 295 -11.23 -3.33 -8.20
CA ARG A 295 -10.74 -2.49 -7.10
C ARG A 295 -9.22 -2.44 -7.12
N VAL A 296 -8.65 -1.29 -7.44
CA VAL A 296 -7.19 -1.10 -7.49
C VAL A 296 -6.72 -0.39 -6.21
N PRO A 297 -5.90 -1.03 -5.38
CA PRO A 297 -5.37 -0.42 -4.17
C PRO A 297 -4.28 0.59 -4.52
N ILE A 298 -4.31 1.74 -3.83
CA ILE A 298 -3.29 2.77 -3.90
C ILE A 298 -2.86 3.11 -2.50
N GLN A 299 -1.58 2.86 -2.19
CA GLN A 299 -1.00 3.22 -0.90
C GLN A 299 0.21 4.11 -1.10
N PHE A 300 0.34 5.16 -0.29
CA PHE A 300 1.45 6.10 -0.34
C PHE A 300 1.61 6.83 0.99
N LEU A 301 2.65 7.65 1.09
CA LEU A 301 2.94 8.46 2.26
C LEU A 301 2.73 9.94 1.95
N ILE A 302 2.19 10.67 2.92
CA ILE A 302 2.31 12.12 3.01
C ILE A 302 3.47 12.42 3.95
N HIS A 303 4.45 13.19 3.51
CA HIS A 303 5.56 13.67 4.32
C HIS A 303 5.38 15.17 4.62
N ILE A 304 5.41 15.55 5.89
CA ILE A 304 5.22 16.95 6.29
C ILE A 304 6.53 17.71 6.19
N VAL A 305 6.56 18.72 5.35
CA VAL A 305 7.71 19.62 5.18
C VAL A 305 7.44 20.98 5.81
N GLY A 306 8.51 21.75 6.05
CA GLY A 306 8.37 23.13 6.51
C GLY A 306 7.53 23.97 5.53
N ALA A 307 6.90 25.02 6.04
CA ALA A 307 6.18 25.97 5.19
C ALA A 307 7.14 26.49 4.10
N ALA A 308 6.69 26.43 2.84
CA ALA A 308 7.47 26.95 1.74
C ALA A 308 7.68 28.46 1.91
N VAL A 309 8.89 28.85 2.30
CA VAL A 309 9.32 30.25 2.21
C VAL A 309 9.92 30.40 0.82
N CYS A 310 9.26 31.16 -0.06
CA CYS A 310 9.83 31.54 -1.34
C CYS A 310 10.50 32.91 -1.18
N PRO A 311 11.82 33.00 -0.86
CA PRO A 311 12.48 34.27 -0.63
C PRO A 311 12.72 35.07 -1.92
N LEU A 312 12.60 34.44 -3.09
CA LEU A 312 12.90 35.05 -4.37
C LEU A 312 11.71 34.92 -5.30
N GLN A 313 11.04 36.05 -5.50
CA GLN A 313 10.03 36.21 -6.55
C GLN A 313 10.71 35.97 -7.91
N PRO A 314 10.09 35.23 -8.85
CA PRO A 314 10.64 35.03 -10.18
C PRO A 314 10.98 36.38 -10.80
N GLN A 315 12.26 36.63 -11.05
CA GLN A 315 12.70 37.81 -11.77
C GLN A 315 12.39 37.56 -13.25
N ILE A 316 11.44 38.30 -13.78
CA ILE A 316 11.21 38.37 -15.22
C ILE A 316 12.38 39.18 -15.80
N SER A 317 13.29 38.53 -16.51
CA SER A 317 14.33 39.18 -17.34
C SER A 317 13.83 39.44 -18.75
#